data_AF-A0A2P6Q6U2-F1
#
_entry.id   AF-A0A2P6Q6U2-F1
#
_cell.length_a   1.000
_cell.length_b   1.000
_cell.length_c   1.000
_cell.angle_alpha   90.00
_cell.angle_beta   90.00
_cell.angle_gamma   90.00
#
_symmetry.space_group_name_H-M   'P 1'
#
loop_
_entity.id
_entity.type
_entity.pdbx_description
1 polymer ?
#
loop_
_entity_poly.entity_id
_entity_poly.type
_entity_poly.pdbx_seq_one_letter_code
_entity_poly.pdbx_strand_id
1 'polypeptide(L)'
;MAAAAALSTSPLFNIDSNSVDVDKLSHEIFSILENKFLFGYDIDNSKDTTATTPLHHMKSSKHITGKVRILTIDGAGATDGVLAAKSLVHLESCIRRKSGDSTAAVSDYFDVVSGSGVGGILAALLFTKAADGSGRPVFTAQEALNFLLENRSKIFKSSTAGIFRRVFRPAKAEKERERLFRKTFGDQLTMKDTLKSVLIPCYDMSSRAPFLFSRADAVEMDGYDFKMKDVCTATCAHPAATGAVEVKSIDGRTKIMAVDGGIAMNNPTAAAITHVLNNKQEFPFCSGVEDLLVVSLGNGESEFGTLSPSGCLRIAGEGASDLVDQAVSMAFGQSRTSNYVRVQATGIIAKNPARMDHSNNKSNTNTDILALTEEMLAQRNVESILFEGKKMVESTNLKKLELFAGEVIMEEERRKTSILPTVALKQISGSPARTSRSRW
;
A
#
# COMPACT_ATOMS: atom_id res chain seq x y z
N MET A 1 -20.72 55.39 31.68
CA MET A 1 -21.26 55.57 33.05
C MET A 1 -21.16 54.24 33.77
N ALA A 2 -20.54 54.30 34.96
CA ALA A 2 -20.62 53.41 36.12
C ALA A 2 -21.64 52.24 36.06
N ALA A 3 -21.20 51.01 36.34
CA ALA A 3 -21.35 50.31 37.63
C ALA A 3 -22.66 49.48 37.67
N ALA A 4 -22.85 48.41 38.43
CA ALA A 4 -22.14 47.84 39.55
C ALA A 4 -22.51 46.34 39.66
N ALA A 5 -21.70 45.60 40.43
CA ALA A 5 -21.99 44.27 40.93
C ALA A 5 -23.00 44.28 42.10
N ALA A 6 -23.74 43.17 42.27
CA ALA A 6 -24.19 42.55 43.53
C ALA A 6 -25.08 41.33 43.17
N LEU A 7 -24.62 40.08 43.33
CA LEU A 7 -24.65 39.22 44.55
C LEU A 7 -25.98 38.46 44.79
N SER A 8 -25.83 37.13 44.89
CA SER A 8 -26.54 36.19 45.76
C SER A 8 -27.88 35.59 45.29
N THR A 9 -27.87 34.31 44.90
CA THR A 9 -28.31 33.16 45.74
C THR A 9 -28.43 31.88 44.88
N SER A 10 -27.72 30.84 45.29
CA SER A 10 -27.80 29.48 44.75
C SER A 10 -29.02 28.75 45.29
N PRO A 11 -29.54 27.75 44.56
CA PRO A 11 -30.02 26.52 45.16
C PRO A 11 -29.04 25.38 44.86
N LEU A 12 -28.66 24.67 45.92
CA LEU A 12 -28.04 23.36 45.86
C LEU A 12 -28.87 22.42 44.98
N PHE A 13 -28.23 21.78 44.01
CA PHE A 13 -28.56 20.41 43.62
C PHE A 13 -27.30 19.56 43.75
N ASN A 14 -27.27 18.80 44.83
CA ASN A 14 -26.36 17.69 45.06
C ASN A 14 -26.77 16.55 44.12
N ILE A 15 -25.91 16.18 43.17
CA ILE A 15 -25.80 14.80 42.67
C ILE A 15 -24.30 14.50 42.52
N ASP A 16 -23.79 13.83 43.55
CA ASP A 16 -22.55 13.06 43.56
C ASP A 16 -22.63 11.85 42.60
N SER A 17 -21.44 11.32 42.27
CA SER A 17 -21.13 9.90 41.95
C SER A 17 -20.74 9.48 40.52
N ASN A 18 -20.45 10.38 39.57
CA ASN A 18 -19.96 9.97 38.24
C ASN A 18 -18.56 10.47 37.83
N SER A 19 -17.87 11.29 38.63
CA SER A 19 -16.53 11.79 38.24
C SER A 19 -15.40 10.78 38.48
N VAL A 20 -15.51 9.96 39.54
CA VAL A 20 -14.45 9.01 39.94
C VAL A 20 -14.36 7.80 39.00
N ASP A 21 -15.49 7.37 38.44
CA ASP A 21 -15.54 6.24 37.49
C ASP A 21 -15.07 6.64 36.08
N VAL A 22 -15.24 7.90 35.68
CA VAL A 22 -14.72 8.39 34.40
C VAL A 22 -13.19 8.50 34.44
N ASP A 23 -12.62 8.95 35.56
CA ASP A 23 -11.17 9.01 35.73
C ASP A 23 -10.54 7.61 35.81
N LYS A 24 -11.23 6.65 36.45
CA LYS A 24 -10.78 5.26 36.54
C LYS A 24 -10.89 4.52 35.21
N LEU A 25 -12.00 4.71 34.48
CA LEU A 25 -12.18 4.15 33.14
C LEU A 25 -11.19 4.77 32.15
N SER A 26 -10.94 6.09 32.27
CA SER A 26 -9.91 6.76 31.47
C SER A 26 -8.53 6.22 31.80
N HIS A 27 -8.19 6.06 33.07
CA HIS A 27 -6.92 5.45 33.49
C HIS A 27 -6.78 4.00 33.02
N GLU A 28 -7.84 3.20 33.06
CA GLU A 28 -7.82 1.83 32.55
C GLU A 28 -7.68 1.81 31.03
N ILE A 29 -8.37 2.67 30.29
CA ILE A 29 -8.25 2.78 28.84
C ILE A 29 -6.82 3.22 28.47
N PHE A 30 -6.28 4.26 29.12
CA PHE A 30 -4.91 4.72 28.88
C PHE A 30 -3.88 3.68 29.31
N SER A 31 -4.08 2.97 30.41
CA SER A 31 -3.17 1.91 30.87
C SER A 31 -3.23 0.66 29.98
N ILE A 32 -4.40 0.29 29.44
CA ILE A 32 -4.55 -0.79 28.47
C ILE A 32 -3.88 -0.41 27.15
N LEU A 33 -4.05 0.83 26.69
CA LEU A 33 -3.38 1.35 25.50
C LEU A 33 -1.86 1.42 25.70
N GLU A 34 -1.38 1.90 26.84
CA GLU A 34 0.05 1.95 27.14
C GLU A 34 0.66 0.54 27.23
N ASN A 35 0.03 -0.39 27.96
CA ASN A 35 0.59 -1.72 28.20
C ASN A 35 0.49 -2.65 26.98
N LYS A 36 -0.58 -2.58 26.20
CA LYS A 36 -0.75 -3.44 25.01
C LYS A 36 -0.23 -2.83 23.72
N PHE A 37 -0.19 -1.50 23.61
CA PHE A 37 0.15 -0.83 22.36
C PHE A 37 1.52 -0.14 22.39
N LEU A 38 1.96 0.43 23.52
CA LEU A 38 3.26 1.13 23.61
C LEU A 38 4.41 0.26 24.14
N PHE A 39 4.16 -0.64 25.10
CA PHE A 39 5.25 -1.30 25.85
C PHE A 39 5.30 -2.82 25.74
N GLY A 40 4.32 -3.48 25.10
CA GLY A 40 4.40 -4.89 24.72
C GLY A 40 4.74 -5.86 25.85
N TYR A 41 4.03 -5.79 26.99
CA TYR A 41 4.17 -6.80 28.06
C TYR A 41 3.01 -7.81 28.01
N ASP A 42 3.34 -9.09 27.82
CA ASP A 42 2.45 -10.22 28.07
C ASP A 42 2.40 -10.50 29.59
N ILE A 43 1.21 -10.39 30.19
CA ILE A 43 0.98 -10.89 31.56
C ILE A 43 0.57 -12.36 31.43
N ASP A 44 1.54 -13.25 31.59
CA ASP A 44 1.29 -14.68 31.81
C ASP A 44 0.75 -14.89 33.23
N ASN A 45 -0.57 -15.06 33.34
CA ASN A 45 -1.20 -15.55 34.57
C ASN A 45 -2.22 -16.64 34.19
N SER A 46 -1.78 -17.89 34.20
CA SER A 46 -2.67 -19.00 34.60
C SER A 46 -1.89 -20.21 35.07
N LYS A 47 -1.86 -20.37 36.40
CA LYS A 47 -1.95 -21.70 37.01
C LYS A 47 -3.43 -22.07 36.97
N ASP A 48 -3.82 -23.03 36.14
CA ASP A 48 -4.77 -24.03 36.61
C ASP A 48 -4.73 -25.31 35.77
N THR A 49 -4.93 -26.42 36.47
CA THR A 49 -4.72 -27.79 36.00
C THR A 49 -6.08 -28.41 35.77
N THR A 50 -6.37 -29.00 34.60
CA THR A 50 -7.13 -30.27 34.44
C THR A 50 -7.44 -30.64 32.97
N ALA A 51 -7.24 -31.94 32.67
CA ALA A 51 -7.91 -32.79 31.67
C ALA A 51 -7.81 -32.51 30.16
N THR A 52 -6.79 -33.13 29.56
CA THR A 52 -6.67 -33.75 28.22
C THR A 52 -7.83 -33.67 27.20
N THR A 53 -7.55 -32.99 26.07
CA THR A 53 -7.99 -33.34 24.70
C THR A 53 -6.80 -33.16 23.73
N PRO A 54 -6.61 -33.99 22.68
CA PRO A 54 -5.36 -34.04 21.91
C PRO A 54 -5.19 -32.91 20.87
N LEU A 55 -6.00 -31.84 20.93
CA LEU A 55 -5.96 -30.76 19.93
C LEU A 55 -5.21 -29.49 20.40
N HIS A 56 -4.84 -29.41 21.67
CA HIS A 56 -4.23 -28.21 22.26
C HIS A 56 -2.70 -28.25 22.33
N HIS A 57 -2.08 -29.36 21.90
CA HIS A 57 -0.63 -29.57 21.94
C HIS A 57 0.04 -29.24 20.60
N MET A 58 -0.26 -28.08 20.03
CA MET A 58 0.45 -27.57 18.84
C MET A 58 0.74 -26.07 18.92
N LYS A 59 0.74 -25.50 20.14
CA LYS A 59 1.06 -24.09 20.40
C LYS A 59 2.53 -23.81 20.75
N SER A 60 3.44 -24.77 20.50
CA SER A 60 4.88 -24.53 20.64
C SER A 60 5.68 -25.21 19.54
N SER A 61 5.54 -24.66 18.33
CA SER A 61 6.47 -24.91 17.24
C SER A 61 6.55 -23.62 16.42
N LYS A 62 7.33 -22.66 16.89
CA LYS A 62 7.34 -21.28 16.37
C LYS A 62 7.63 -21.15 14.86
N HIS A 63 7.97 -22.22 14.12
CA HIS A 63 8.25 -22.15 12.68
C HIS A 63 7.82 -23.40 11.85
N ILE A 64 6.67 -24.03 12.13
CA ILE A 64 6.17 -25.09 11.21
C ILE A 64 5.74 -24.50 9.85
N THR A 65 5.27 -23.24 9.83
CA THR A 65 4.74 -22.57 8.64
C THR A 65 5.62 -21.42 8.18
N GLY A 66 5.60 -21.13 6.87
CA GLY A 66 6.28 -19.99 6.24
C GLY A 66 5.85 -18.63 6.80
N LYS A 67 6.62 -17.57 6.56
CA LYS A 67 6.24 -16.16 6.81
C LYS A 67 5.55 -15.59 5.58
N VAL A 68 4.43 -14.89 5.69
CA VAL A 68 3.74 -14.27 4.55
C VAL A 68 4.55 -13.06 4.03
N ARG A 69 4.81 -13.03 2.71
CA ARG A 69 5.62 -12.01 2.05
C ARG A 69 4.73 -10.94 1.43
N ILE A 70 4.86 -9.70 1.90
CA ILE A 70 4.03 -8.55 1.52
C ILE A 70 4.91 -7.50 0.82
N LEU A 71 4.46 -7.05 -0.35
CA LEU A 71 5.01 -5.90 -1.06
C LEU A 71 3.99 -4.76 -0.99
N THR A 72 4.39 -3.59 -0.50
CA THR A 72 3.56 -2.39 -0.57
C THR A 72 4.22 -1.26 -1.35
N ILE A 73 3.43 -0.51 -2.09
CA ILE A 73 3.91 0.57 -2.95
C ILE A 73 3.05 1.82 -2.74
N ASP A 74 3.72 2.91 -2.35
CA ASP A 74 3.07 4.19 -2.10
C ASP A 74 2.51 4.82 -3.40
N GLY A 75 1.52 5.70 -3.25
CA GLY A 75 0.82 6.30 -4.40
C GLY A 75 1.36 7.62 -4.93
N ALA A 76 1.77 8.52 -4.05
CA ALA A 76 2.30 9.83 -4.41
C ALA A 76 3.64 10.08 -3.73
N GLY A 77 4.43 10.98 -4.31
CA GLY A 77 5.73 11.43 -3.82
C GLY A 77 6.43 12.26 -4.88
N ALA A 78 7.70 12.59 -4.66
CA ALA A 78 8.48 13.47 -5.52
C ALA A 78 8.74 12.93 -6.94
N THR A 79 8.60 11.63 -7.15
CA THR A 79 9.13 10.94 -8.34
C THR A 79 8.08 10.33 -9.27
N ASP A 80 6.79 10.58 -9.03
CA ASP A 80 5.69 10.01 -9.83
C ASP A 80 5.78 8.48 -10.03
N GLY A 81 6.24 7.75 -9.01
CA GLY A 81 6.38 6.29 -9.08
C GLY A 81 7.71 5.76 -9.57
N VAL A 82 8.59 6.61 -10.12
CA VAL A 82 9.84 6.15 -10.74
C VAL A 82 10.79 5.55 -9.70
N LEU A 83 10.86 6.11 -8.49
CA LEU A 83 11.68 5.55 -7.41
C LEU A 83 11.22 4.13 -7.01
N ALA A 84 9.92 3.94 -6.80
CA ALA A 84 9.37 2.62 -6.48
C ALA A 84 9.59 1.63 -7.63
N ALA A 85 9.37 2.05 -8.89
CA ALA A 85 9.61 1.20 -10.05
C ALA A 85 11.08 0.78 -10.18
N LYS A 86 12.05 1.69 -9.97
CA LYS A 86 13.47 1.32 -9.94
C LYS A 86 13.83 0.41 -8.76
N SER A 87 13.21 0.63 -7.60
CA SER A 87 13.36 -0.27 -6.46
C SER A 87 12.91 -1.69 -6.81
N LEU A 88 11.80 -1.84 -7.53
CA LEU A 88 11.29 -3.13 -8.02
C LEU A 88 12.23 -3.77 -9.05
N VAL A 89 12.78 -2.98 -9.98
CA VAL A 89 13.79 -3.47 -10.94
C VAL A 89 15.02 -4.02 -10.20
N HIS A 90 15.50 -3.29 -9.20
CA HIS A 90 16.65 -3.71 -8.41
C HIS A 90 16.33 -4.97 -7.59
N LEU A 91 15.15 -5.02 -6.96
CA LEU A 91 14.68 -6.17 -6.19
C LEU A 91 14.55 -7.42 -7.08
N GLU A 92 13.89 -7.32 -8.23
CA GLU A 92 13.74 -8.42 -9.20
C GLU A 92 15.11 -8.91 -9.68
N SER A 93 16.04 -7.99 -9.98
CA SER A 93 17.40 -8.33 -10.37
C SER A 93 18.17 -9.08 -9.27
N CYS A 94 17.99 -8.67 -8.01
CA CYS A 94 18.59 -9.36 -6.86
C CYS A 94 17.98 -10.74 -6.63
N ILE A 95 16.66 -10.88 -6.78
CA ILE A 95 15.95 -12.17 -6.70
C ILE A 95 16.46 -13.12 -7.78
N ARG A 96 16.52 -12.69 -9.05
CA ARG A 96 17.04 -13.51 -10.17
C ARG A 96 18.47 -13.99 -9.91
N ARG A 97 19.34 -13.09 -9.44
CA ARG A 97 20.74 -13.42 -9.14
C ARG A 97 20.88 -14.41 -7.99
N LYS A 98 20.11 -14.24 -6.91
CA LYS A 98 20.20 -15.07 -5.69
C LYS A 98 19.50 -16.42 -5.84
N SER A 99 18.40 -16.48 -6.59
CA SER A 99 17.68 -17.74 -6.89
C SER A 99 18.36 -18.57 -7.98
N GLY A 100 19.13 -17.93 -8.87
CA GLY A 100 19.66 -18.58 -10.08
C GLY A 100 18.65 -18.73 -11.21
N ASP A 101 17.42 -18.21 -11.04
CA ASP A 101 16.37 -18.22 -12.06
C ASP A 101 16.31 -16.86 -12.77
N SER A 102 16.70 -16.83 -14.05
CA SER A 102 16.66 -15.61 -14.88
C SER A 102 15.25 -15.17 -15.25
N THR A 103 14.25 -16.06 -15.11
CA THR A 103 12.86 -15.81 -15.47
C THR A 103 12.02 -15.32 -14.29
N ALA A 104 12.54 -15.44 -13.06
CA ALA A 104 11.89 -15.00 -11.83
C ALA A 104 11.33 -13.57 -11.96
N ALA A 105 10.08 -13.40 -11.54
CA ALA A 105 9.40 -12.11 -11.43
C ALA A 105 9.07 -11.81 -9.97
N VAL A 106 8.86 -10.53 -9.66
CA VAL A 106 8.43 -10.08 -8.33
C VAL A 106 7.21 -10.89 -7.83
N SER A 107 6.21 -11.12 -8.68
CA SER A 107 5.00 -11.84 -8.29
C SER A 107 5.19 -13.32 -7.95
N ASP A 108 6.33 -13.93 -8.28
CA ASP A 108 6.63 -15.30 -7.89
C ASP A 108 6.96 -15.39 -6.39
N TYR A 109 7.50 -14.30 -5.81
CA TYR A 109 8.08 -14.26 -4.47
C TYR A 109 7.28 -13.47 -3.44
N PHE A 110 6.19 -12.81 -3.83
CA PHE A 110 5.30 -12.11 -2.93
C PHE A 110 3.92 -12.74 -2.91
N ASP A 111 3.34 -12.87 -1.73
CA ASP A 111 2.02 -13.48 -1.53
C ASP A 111 0.90 -12.44 -1.58
N VAL A 112 1.22 -11.21 -1.16
CA VAL A 112 0.33 -10.06 -1.17
C VAL A 112 1.05 -8.86 -1.75
N VAL A 113 0.37 -8.13 -2.64
CA VAL A 113 0.77 -6.79 -3.05
C VAL A 113 -0.32 -5.78 -2.72
N SER A 114 0.09 -4.61 -2.22
CA SER A 114 -0.80 -3.48 -2.04
C SER A 114 -0.22 -2.22 -2.64
N GLY A 115 -0.99 -1.53 -3.48
CA GLY A 115 -0.51 -0.40 -4.24
C GLY A 115 -1.53 0.71 -4.27
N SER A 116 -1.15 1.90 -3.80
CA SER A 116 -1.97 3.11 -3.88
C SER A 116 -1.55 3.94 -5.09
N GLY A 117 -2.43 4.71 -5.74
CA GLY A 117 -2.02 5.63 -6.80
C GLY A 117 -1.15 4.97 -7.89
N VAL A 118 0.04 5.53 -8.15
CA VAL A 118 1.01 4.90 -9.07
C VAL A 118 1.44 3.51 -8.61
N GLY A 119 1.56 3.30 -7.30
CA GLY A 119 1.81 1.98 -6.73
C GLY A 119 0.70 0.98 -7.07
N GLY A 120 -0.55 1.44 -7.19
CA GLY A 120 -1.68 0.62 -7.66
C GLY A 120 -1.54 0.20 -9.11
N ILE A 121 -1.06 1.10 -9.97
CA ILE A 121 -0.71 0.76 -11.37
C ILE A 121 0.42 -0.29 -11.37
N LEU A 122 1.49 -0.06 -10.61
CA LEU A 122 2.62 -0.99 -10.54
C LEU A 122 2.19 -2.36 -10.02
N ALA A 123 1.35 -2.42 -8.99
CA ALA A 123 0.75 -3.65 -8.48
C ALA A 123 -0.05 -4.37 -9.58
N ALA A 124 -0.92 -3.64 -10.29
CA ALA A 124 -1.71 -4.21 -11.38
C ALA A 124 -0.83 -4.76 -12.52
N LEU A 125 0.21 -4.03 -12.94
CA LEU A 125 1.12 -4.46 -14.02
C LEU A 125 1.91 -5.73 -13.64
N LEU A 126 2.36 -5.82 -12.39
CA LEU A 126 3.24 -6.90 -11.92
C LEU A 126 2.51 -8.13 -11.38
N PHE A 127 1.21 -8.03 -11.10
CA PHE A 127 0.45 -9.12 -10.48
C PHE A 127 -0.82 -9.52 -11.23
N THR A 128 -1.23 -8.83 -12.30
CA THR A 128 -2.30 -9.32 -13.17
C THR A 128 -1.73 -10.35 -14.14
N LYS A 129 -2.37 -11.51 -14.28
CA LYS A 129 -1.95 -12.54 -15.23
C LYS A 129 -2.17 -12.06 -16.67
N ALA A 130 -1.15 -12.20 -17.53
CA ALA A 130 -1.28 -11.90 -18.94
C ALA A 130 -2.32 -12.81 -19.62
N ALA A 131 -3.04 -12.26 -20.60
CA ALA A 131 -4.07 -13.00 -21.35
C ALA A 131 -3.50 -13.98 -22.39
N ASP A 132 -2.18 -14.03 -22.56
CA ASP A 132 -1.46 -14.86 -23.54
C ASP A 132 -1.32 -16.34 -23.13
N GLY A 133 -1.83 -16.71 -21.95
CA GLY A 133 -1.76 -18.07 -21.42
C GLY A 133 -0.40 -18.46 -20.84
N SER A 134 0.58 -17.55 -20.80
CA SER A 134 1.92 -17.79 -20.22
C SER A 134 1.89 -18.04 -18.72
N GLY A 135 0.83 -17.62 -18.03
CA GLY A 135 0.78 -17.62 -16.56
C GLY A 135 1.70 -16.57 -15.91
N ARG A 136 2.34 -15.71 -16.71
CA ARG A 136 3.22 -14.64 -16.24
C ARG A 136 2.44 -13.35 -16.00
N PRO A 137 2.99 -12.40 -15.21
CA PRO A 137 2.38 -11.09 -15.07
C PRO A 137 2.37 -10.33 -16.40
N VAL A 138 1.50 -9.32 -16.50
CA VAL A 138 1.41 -8.45 -17.68
C VAL A 138 2.77 -7.87 -18.03
N PHE A 139 3.54 -7.38 -17.04
CA PHE A 139 4.91 -6.87 -17.22
C PHE A 139 5.89 -7.45 -16.19
N THR A 140 7.16 -7.48 -16.57
CA THR A 140 8.32 -7.52 -15.68
C THR A 140 8.53 -6.18 -14.96
N ALA A 141 9.37 -6.15 -13.91
CA ALA A 141 9.70 -4.90 -13.23
C ALA A 141 10.30 -3.84 -14.17
N GLN A 142 11.15 -4.27 -15.11
CA GLN A 142 11.78 -3.38 -16.09
C GLN A 142 10.79 -2.80 -17.10
N GLU A 143 9.85 -3.62 -17.58
CA GLU A 143 8.79 -3.16 -18.47
C GLU A 143 7.82 -2.21 -17.76
N ALA A 144 7.52 -2.45 -16.48
CA ALA A 144 6.71 -1.54 -15.67
C ALA A 144 7.37 -0.17 -15.48
N LEU A 145 8.69 -0.14 -15.24
CA LEU A 145 9.46 1.11 -15.21
C LEU A 145 9.40 1.84 -16.55
N ASN A 146 9.65 1.14 -17.66
CA ASN A 146 9.61 1.72 -19.00
C ASN A 146 8.22 2.28 -19.32
N PHE A 147 7.17 1.53 -18.97
CA PHE A 147 5.78 1.96 -19.14
C PHE A 147 5.48 3.27 -18.41
N LEU A 148 5.94 3.43 -17.17
CA LEU A 148 5.79 4.68 -16.43
C LEU A 148 6.54 5.82 -17.11
N LEU A 149 7.80 5.62 -17.52
CA LEU A 149 8.60 6.66 -18.17
C LEU A 149 8.00 7.12 -19.51
N GLU A 150 7.45 6.20 -20.29
CA GLU A 150 6.82 6.49 -21.59
C GLU A 150 5.45 7.18 -21.44
N ASN A 151 4.72 6.88 -20.36
CA ASN A 151 3.34 7.32 -20.17
C ASN A 151 3.15 8.31 -19.02
N ARG A 152 4.23 8.77 -18.37
CA ARG A 152 4.20 9.69 -17.22
C ARG A 152 3.32 10.90 -17.46
N SER A 153 3.46 11.54 -18.62
CA SER A 153 2.65 12.71 -18.98
C SER A 153 1.17 12.39 -19.18
N LYS A 154 0.80 11.16 -19.54
CA LYS A 154 -0.60 10.73 -19.68
C LYS A 154 -1.19 10.35 -18.32
N ILE A 155 -0.38 9.80 -17.42
CA ILE A 155 -0.81 9.34 -16.09
C ILE A 155 -0.92 10.52 -15.10
N PHE A 156 0.11 11.38 -15.03
CA PHE A 156 0.29 12.39 -13.96
C PHE A 156 0.10 13.84 -14.41
N LYS A 157 -0.57 14.06 -15.55
CA LYS A 157 -0.70 15.37 -16.19
C LYS A 157 -1.16 16.46 -15.21
N SER A 158 -0.22 17.24 -14.65
CA SER A 158 -0.51 18.38 -13.80
C SER A 158 -0.75 19.61 -14.68
N SER A 159 -1.84 20.32 -14.41
CA SER A 159 -2.25 21.48 -15.19
C SER A 159 -1.39 22.69 -14.82
N THR A 160 -0.33 22.97 -15.59
CA THR A 160 0.39 24.27 -15.56
C THR A 160 -0.29 25.37 -16.40
N ALA A 161 -1.47 25.10 -16.99
CA ALA A 161 -2.16 26.09 -17.82
C ALA A 161 -3.15 26.94 -16.99
N GLY A 162 -3.17 28.25 -17.29
CA GLY A 162 -3.99 29.26 -16.61
C GLY A 162 -5.49 28.95 -16.53
N ILE A 163 -6.16 29.67 -15.63
CA ILE A 163 -7.54 29.48 -15.15
C ILE A 163 -8.55 29.21 -16.28
N PHE A 164 -8.43 29.88 -17.42
CA PHE A 164 -9.34 29.74 -18.57
C PHE A 164 -9.27 28.39 -19.30
N ARG A 165 -8.19 27.61 -19.17
CA ARG A 165 -8.03 26.31 -19.84
C ARG A 165 -8.50 25.11 -19.01
N ARG A 166 -8.88 25.34 -17.75
CA ARG A 166 -9.27 24.31 -16.77
C ARG A 166 -10.69 23.77 -17.02
N VAL A 167 -11.54 24.51 -17.74
CA VAL A 167 -12.97 24.16 -17.96
C VAL A 167 -13.18 23.05 -19.01
N PHE A 168 -12.29 22.89 -20.01
CA PHE A 168 -12.49 21.94 -21.12
C PHE A 168 -11.51 20.75 -21.17
N ARG A 169 -10.58 20.65 -20.21
CA ARG A 169 -9.49 19.65 -20.21
C ARG A 169 -9.65 18.40 -19.34
N PRO A 170 -10.40 18.39 -18.22
CA PRO A 170 -10.49 17.21 -17.34
C PRO A 170 -10.92 15.96 -18.11
N ALA A 171 -11.96 16.09 -18.93
CA ALA A 171 -12.51 15.01 -19.74
C ALA A 171 -11.56 14.47 -20.82
N LYS A 172 -10.57 15.24 -21.29
CA LYS A 172 -9.60 14.76 -22.30
C LYS A 172 -8.49 13.94 -21.65
N ALA A 173 -7.95 14.42 -20.52
CA ALA A 173 -6.88 13.72 -19.80
C ALA A 173 -7.40 12.38 -19.24
N GLU A 174 -8.61 12.38 -18.69
CA GLU A 174 -9.30 11.17 -18.24
C GLU A 174 -9.45 10.15 -19.38
N LYS A 175 -9.97 10.56 -20.55
CA LYS A 175 -10.10 9.68 -21.71
C LYS A 175 -8.75 9.14 -22.22
N GLU A 176 -7.68 9.93 -22.17
CA GLU A 176 -6.34 9.46 -22.56
C GLU A 176 -5.83 8.39 -21.60
N ARG A 177 -6.04 8.56 -20.29
CA ARG A 177 -5.67 7.57 -19.26
C ARG A 177 -6.52 6.31 -19.35
N GLU A 178 -7.82 6.44 -19.52
CA GLU A 178 -8.72 5.30 -19.73
C GLU A 178 -8.32 4.48 -20.97
N ARG A 179 -8.00 5.16 -22.09
CA ARG A 179 -7.50 4.51 -23.31
C ARG A 179 -6.17 3.81 -23.09
N LEU A 180 -5.26 4.42 -22.32
CA LEU A 180 -3.99 3.81 -21.97
C LEU A 180 -4.21 2.50 -21.21
N PHE A 181 -4.97 2.52 -20.11
CA PHE A 181 -5.20 1.31 -19.31
C PHE A 181 -6.04 0.27 -20.05
N ARG A 182 -7.00 0.68 -20.89
CA ARG A 182 -7.71 -0.25 -21.78
C ARG A 182 -6.76 -0.91 -22.78
N LYS A 183 -5.76 -0.20 -23.32
CA LYS A 183 -4.75 -0.78 -24.20
C LYS A 183 -3.85 -1.78 -23.44
N THR A 184 -3.54 -1.49 -22.18
CA THR A 184 -2.66 -2.34 -21.35
C THR A 184 -3.35 -3.59 -20.84
N PHE A 185 -4.55 -3.47 -20.25
CA PHE A 185 -5.25 -4.56 -19.58
C PHE A 185 -6.40 -5.16 -20.38
N GLY A 186 -6.78 -4.55 -21.51
CA GLY A 186 -7.96 -4.94 -22.26
C GLY A 186 -9.27 -4.65 -21.51
N ASP A 187 -10.33 -5.32 -21.94
CA ASP A 187 -11.67 -5.20 -21.35
C ASP A 187 -12.09 -6.44 -20.56
N GLN A 188 -11.28 -7.49 -20.59
CA GLN A 188 -11.55 -8.80 -20.00
C GLN A 188 -10.89 -9.00 -18.63
N LEU A 189 -9.69 -8.44 -18.41
CA LEU A 189 -8.94 -8.67 -17.18
C LEU A 189 -9.61 -7.96 -15.98
N THR A 190 -9.83 -8.71 -14.91
CA THR A 190 -10.45 -8.23 -13.67
C THR A 190 -9.58 -8.50 -12.44
N MET A 191 -10.05 -8.10 -11.25
CA MET A 191 -9.37 -8.38 -9.99
C MET A 191 -9.20 -9.89 -9.74
N LYS A 192 -10.10 -10.72 -10.28
CA LYS A 192 -10.01 -12.18 -10.22
C LYS A 192 -8.81 -12.76 -10.97
N ASP A 193 -8.33 -12.06 -12.01
CA ASP A 193 -7.25 -12.52 -12.87
C ASP A 193 -5.85 -12.24 -12.29
N THR A 194 -5.76 -11.74 -11.05
CA THR A 194 -4.47 -11.52 -10.40
C THR A 194 -3.86 -12.83 -9.88
N LEU A 195 -2.53 -12.93 -10.00
CA LEU A 195 -1.71 -14.09 -9.65
C LEU A 195 -1.67 -14.33 -8.13
N LYS A 196 -1.79 -13.27 -7.34
CA LYS A 196 -1.66 -13.24 -5.88
C LYS A 196 -2.74 -12.34 -5.27
N SER A 197 -2.81 -12.27 -3.94
CA SER A 197 -3.68 -11.30 -3.27
C SER A 197 -3.24 -9.87 -3.61
N VAL A 198 -4.16 -9.07 -4.16
CA VAL A 198 -3.91 -7.70 -4.61
C VAL A 198 -4.89 -6.79 -3.90
N LEU A 199 -4.38 -5.68 -3.36
CA LEU A 199 -5.13 -4.63 -2.70
C LEU A 199 -4.82 -3.28 -3.35
N ILE A 200 -5.82 -2.57 -3.85
CA ILE A 200 -5.65 -1.25 -4.47
C ILE A 200 -6.68 -0.30 -3.88
N PRO A 201 -6.29 0.70 -3.06
CA PRO A 201 -7.24 1.63 -2.47
C PRO A 201 -7.65 2.74 -3.45
N CYS A 202 -8.85 3.28 -3.23
CA CYS A 202 -9.32 4.59 -3.68
C CYS A 202 -10.19 5.21 -2.58
N TYR A 203 -10.51 6.49 -2.69
CA TYR A 203 -11.51 7.14 -1.85
C TYR A 203 -12.85 7.19 -2.60
N ASP A 204 -13.92 6.64 -2.04
CA ASP A 204 -15.25 6.72 -2.64
C ASP A 204 -16.01 7.93 -2.10
N MET A 205 -16.29 8.88 -2.99
CA MET A 205 -17.01 10.11 -2.66
C MET A 205 -18.48 9.87 -2.32
N SER A 206 -19.07 8.77 -2.79
CA SER A 206 -20.46 8.43 -2.50
C SER A 206 -20.63 7.98 -1.05
N SER A 207 -19.80 7.04 -0.58
CA SER A 207 -19.78 6.59 0.81
C SER A 207 -19.01 7.51 1.76
N ARG A 208 -18.15 8.40 1.23
CA ARG A 208 -17.19 9.23 1.99
C ARG A 208 -16.22 8.41 2.82
N ALA A 209 -15.79 7.27 2.28
CA ALA A 209 -14.90 6.33 2.94
C ALA A 209 -13.83 5.79 1.98
N PRO A 210 -12.69 5.29 2.50
CA PRO A 210 -11.80 4.45 1.72
C PRO A 210 -12.55 3.24 1.16
N PHE A 211 -12.32 2.95 -0.12
CA PHE A 211 -12.74 1.74 -0.78
C PHE A 211 -11.50 0.95 -1.20
N LEU A 212 -11.47 -0.34 -0.90
CA LEU A 212 -10.34 -1.20 -1.21
C LEU A 212 -10.75 -2.20 -2.28
N PHE A 213 -10.19 -2.09 -3.48
CA PHE A 213 -10.30 -3.16 -4.46
C PHE A 213 -9.44 -4.33 -3.99
N SER A 214 -10.06 -5.48 -3.73
CA SER A 214 -9.40 -6.67 -3.18
C SER A 214 -9.71 -7.88 -4.06
N ARG A 215 -8.68 -8.70 -4.33
CA ARG A 215 -8.88 -10.00 -4.99
C ARG A 215 -9.80 -10.90 -4.16
N ALA A 216 -9.62 -10.93 -2.84
CA ALA A 216 -10.43 -11.77 -1.96
C ALA A 216 -11.91 -11.42 -2.08
N ASP A 217 -12.23 -10.12 -2.03
CA ASP A 217 -13.60 -9.62 -2.18
C ASP A 217 -14.17 -9.96 -3.56
N ALA A 218 -13.36 -9.78 -4.61
CA ALA A 218 -13.79 -10.15 -5.96
C ALA A 218 -14.14 -11.64 -6.06
N VAL A 219 -13.38 -12.52 -5.42
CA VAL A 219 -13.57 -13.97 -5.45
C VAL A 219 -14.72 -14.45 -4.55
N GLU A 220 -14.95 -13.78 -3.42
CA GLU A 220 -15.88 -14.23 -2.38
C GLU A 220 -17.23 -13.51 -2.39
N MET A 221 -17.30 -12.30 -2.94
CA MET A 221 -18.51 -11.47 -2.89
C MET A 221 -18.99 -11.07 -4.30
N ASP A 222 -20.30 -11.25 -4.54
CA ASP A 222 -20.97 -10.69 -5.70
C ASP A 222 -20.89 -9.16 -5.67
N GLY A 223 -20.71 -8.51 -6.83
CA GLY A 223 -20.57 -7.06 -6.91
C GLY A 223 -19.20 -6.50 -6.55
N TYR A 224 -18.19 -7.31 -6.22
CA TYR A 224 -16.85 -6.80 -5.85
C TYR A 224 -15.74 -7.14 -6.85
N ASP A 225 -16.08 -7.71 -8.00
CA ASP A 225 -15.14 -7.89 -9.10
C ASP A 225 -15.19 -6.70 -10.07
N PHE A 226 -14.04 -6.10 -10.35
CA PHE A 226 -13.90 -4.89 -11.16
C PHE A 226 -12.85 -5.10 -12.25
N LYS A 227 -13.02 -4.43 -13.40
CA LYS A 227 -12.02 -4.47 -14.48
C LYS A 227 -10.73 -3.80 -14.03
N MET A 228 -9.60 -4.42 -14.33
CA MET A 228 -8.29 -3.91 -13.89
C MET A 228 -8.01 -2.51 -14.44
N LYS A 229 -8.44 -2.21 -15.67
CA LYS A 229 -8.34 -0.85 -16.24
C LYS A 229 -9.13 0.21 -15.46
N ASP A 230 -10.27 -0.15 -14.87
CA ASP A 230 -11.15 0.77 -14.14
C ASP A 230 -10.61 0.97 -12.72
N VAL A 231 -10.06 -0.09 -12.11
CA VAL A 231 -9.31 -0.04 -10.84
C VAL A 231 -8.10 0.90 -10.94
N CYS A 232 -7.27 0.75 -11.99
CA CYS A 232 -6.15 1.65 -12.28
C CYS A 232 -6.62 3.10 -12.52
N THR A 233 -7.77 3.28 -13.18
CA THR A 233 -8.34 4.61 -13.41
C THR A 233 -8.80 5.26 -12.10
N ALA A 234 -9.47 4.51 -11.22
CA ALA A 234 -9.94 4.95 -9.91
C ALA A 234 -8.78 5.36 -8.98
N THR A 235 -7.80 4.47 -8.79
CA THR A 235 -6.70 4.74 -7.84
C THR A 235 -5.81 5.91 -8.28
N CYS A 236 -5.80 6.27 -9.56
CA CYS A 236 -5.05 7.44 -10.08
C CYS A 236 -5.92 8.65 -10.41
N ALA A 237 -7.21 8.65 -10.03
CA ALA A 237 -8.13 9.74 -10.33
C ALA A 237 -7.86 10.98 -9.45
N HIS A 238 -6.78 11.70 -9.76
CA HIS A 238 -6.40 12.88 -9.00
C HIS A 238 -7.45 14.01 -9.13
N PRO A 239 -7.98 14.56 -8.02
CA PRO A 239 -9.09 15.51 -8.04
C PRO A 239 -8.82 16.74 -8.91
N ALA A 240 -7.59 17.28 -8.83
CA ALA A 240 -7.22 18.47 -9.56
C ALA A 240 -7.03 18.25 -11.08
N ALA A 241 -6.89 17.01 -11.53
CA ALA A 241 -6.63 16.66 -12.92
C ALA A 241 -7.88 16.09 -13.62
N THR A 242 -8.58 15.16 -12.98
CA THR A 242 -9.68 14.41 -13.60
C THR A 242 -10.99 14.44 -12.81
N GLY A 243 -10.99 14.93 -11.57
CA GLY A 243 -12.15 14.78 -10.68
C GLY A 243 -12.42 13.31 -10.31
N ALA A 244 -13.58 13.06 -9.71
CA ALA A 244 -14.03 11.71 -9.37
C ALA A 244 -14.48 10.94 -10.62
N VAL A 245 -14.15 9.66 -10.68
CA VAL A 245 -14.51 8.75 -11.77
C VAL A 245 -15.53 7.73 -11.30
N GLU A 246 -16.52 7.47 -12.13
CA GLU A 246 -17.51 6.43 -11.85
C GLU A 246 -16.92 5.05 -12.20
N VAL A 247 -16.90 4.14 -11.25
CA VAL A 247 -16.45 2.76 -11.45
C VAL A 247 -17.55 1.79 -11.04
N LYS A 248 -17.74 0.74 -11.85
CA LYS A 248 -18.75 -0.31 -11.63
C LYS A 248 -18.11 -1.67 -11.63
N SER A 249 -18.64 -2.52 -10.77
CA SER A 249 -18.36 -3.96 -10.78
C SER A 249 -18.85 -4.60 -12.08
N ILE A 250 -18.30 -5.77 -12.42
CA ILE A 250 -18.62 -6.49 -13.66
C ILE A 250 -20.11 -6.80 -13.79
N ASP A 251 -20.76 -7.17 -12.69
CA ASP A 251 -22.21 -7.44 -12.64
C ASP A 251 -23.06 -6.19 -12.42
N GLY A 252 -22.43 -5.02 -12.24
CA GLY A 252 -23.06 -3.73 -12.05
C GLY A 252 -23.72 -3.52 -10.68
N ARG A 253 -23.57 -4.44 -9.72
CA ARG A 253 -24.24 -4.35 -8.40
C ARG A 253 -23.62 -3.28 -7.51
N THR A 254 -22.30 -3.17 -7.55
CA THR A 254 -21.57 -2.10 -6.86
C THR A 254 -21.15 -1.03 -7.85
N LYS A 255 -21.37 0.22 -7.43
CA LYS A 255 -21.03 1.43 -8.15
C LYS A 255 -20.43 2.43 -7.16
N ILE A 256 -19.26 2.97 -7.47
CA ILE A 256 -18.56 3.96 -6.63
C ILE A 256 -18.19 5.20 -7.43
N MET A 257 -18.01 6.31 -6.72
CA MET A 257 -17.46 7.55 -7.25
C MET A 257 -16.03 7.71 -6.73
N ALA A 258 -15.09 7.06 -7.41
CA ALA A 258 -13.74 6.90 -6.94
C ALA A 258 -12.86 8.13 -7.21
N VAL A 259 -11.99 8.41 -6.26
CA VAL A 259 -10.94 9.41 -6.31
C VAL A 259 -9.65 8.75 -5.82
N ASP A 260 -8.52 9.14 -6.41
CA ASP A 260 -7.14 8.85 -6.03
C ASP A 260 -6.91 8.02 -4.73
N GLY A 261 -6.21 6.90 -4.86
CA GLY A 261 -5.79 6.05 -3.73
C GLY A 261 -4.90 6.76 -2.73
N GLY A 262 -4.10 7.73 -3.17
CA GLY A 262 -3.22 8.52 -2.30
C GLY A 262 -3.99 9.36 -1.29
N ILE A 263 -5.24 9.72 -1.59
CA ILE A 263 -6.13 10.45 -0.66
C ILE A 263 -6.67 9.51 0.41
N ALA A 264 -7.00 8.27 0.03
CA ALA A 264 -7.48 7.28 0.98
C ALA A 264 -6.33 6.76 1.87
N MET A 265 -5.27 6.27 1.25
CA MET A 265 -4.16 5.58 1.90
C MET A 265 -2.91 5.72 1.03
N ASN A 266 -2.11 6.78 1.23
CA ASN A 266 -0.91 6.98 0.43
C ASN A 266 0.14 5.87 0.62
N ASN A 267 0.34 5.44 1.86
CA ASN A 267 1.10 4.23 2.22
C ASN A 267 0.11 3.12 2.62
N PRO A 268 -0.13 2.12 1.76
CA PRO A 268 -1.15 1.10 2.02
C PRO A 268 -0.65 -0.08 2.85
N THR A 269 0.49 0.06 3.55
CA THR A 269 1.12 -1.04 4.33
C THR A 269 0.23 -1.55 5.46
N ALA A 270 -0.35 -0.65 6.26
CA ALA A 270 -1.25 -1.05 7.34
C ALA A 270 -2.47 -1.82 6.82
N ALA A 271 -3.02 -1.43 5.66
CA ALA A 271 -4.14 -2.13 5.04
C ALA A 271 -3.74 -3.54 4.58
N ALA A 272 -2.55 -3.70 4.00
CA ALA A 272 -2.04 -5.02 3.59
C ALA A 272 -1.81 -5.96 4.77
N ILE A 273 -1.19 -5.47 5.85
CA ILE A 273 -0.98 -6.24 7.08
C ILE A 273 -2.33 -6.62 7.70
N THR A 274 -3.26 -5.67 7.79
CA THR A 274 -4.61 -5.92 8.32
C THR A 274 -5.35 -6.98 7.51
N HIS A 275 -5.25 -6.92 6.17
CA HIS A 275 -5.85 -7.93 5.29
C HIS A 275 -5.27 -9.32 5.59
N VAL A 276 -3.94 -9.46 5.67
CA VAL A 276 -3.30 -10.75 5.94
C VAL A 276 -3.68 -11.30 7.31
N LEU A 277 -3.66 -10.46 8.34
CA LEU A 277 -3.96 -10.90 9.71
C LEU A 277 -5.43 -11.30 9.90
N ASN A 278 -6.36 -10.73 9.12
CA ASN A 278 -7.79 -11.00 9.29
C ASN A 278 -8.37 -11.98 8.27
N ASN A 279 -7.74 -12.15 7.11
CA ASN A 279 -8.17 -13.12 6.10
C ASN A 279 -7.60 -14.52 6.39
N LYS A 280 -8.18 -15.21 7.37
CA LYS A 280 -7.76 -16.58 7.73
C LYS A 280 -8.08 -17.63 6.67
N GLN A 281 -8.89 -17.31 5.66
CA GLN A 281 -9.12 -18.21 4.54
C GLN A 281 -7.87 -18.30 3.66
N GLU A 282 -7.27 -17.16 3.31
CA GLU A 282 -6.03 -17.13 2.52
C GLU A 282 -4.77 -17.30 3.38
N PHE A 283 -4.78 -16.84 4.65
CA PHE A 283 -3.63 -16.82 5.55
C PHE A 283 -3.94 -17.48 6.92
N PRO A 284 -4.25 -18.79 6.95
CA PRO A 284 -4.76 -19.46 8.15
C PRO A 284 -3.81 -19.46 9.35
N PHE A 285 -2.50 -19.43 9.11
CA PHE A 285 -1.48 -19.59 10.16
C PHE A 285 -0.79 -18.29 10.57
N CYS A 286 -1.00 -17.19 9.85
CA CYS A 286 -0.41 -15.90 10.19
C CYS A 286 -1.14 -15.32 11.40
N SER A 287 -0.46 -15.12 12.53
CA SER A 287 -1.07 -14.69 13.79
C SER A 287 -0.62 -13.30 14.24
N GLY A 288 0.57 -12.88 13.81
CA GLY A 288 1.12 -11.56 14.13
C GLY A 288 2.15 -11.09 13.12
N VAL A 289 2.78 -9.95 13.40
CA VAL A 289 3.78 -9.31 12.52
C VAL A 289 5.09 -10.10 12.43
N GLU A 290 5.36 -10.96 13.41
CA GLU A 290 6.48 -11.91 13.43
C GLU A 290 6.40 -12.94 12.29
N ASP A 291 5.19 -13.22 11.80
CA ASP A 291 4.91 -14.12 10.69
C ASP A 291 4.96 -13.40 9.33
N LEU A 292 5.38 -12.14 9.29
CA LEU A 292 5.40 -11.33 8.08
C LEU A 292 6.82 -10.98 7.63
N LEU A 293 7.01 -10.91 6.32
CA LEU A 293 8.14 -10.25 5.66
C LEU A 293 7.57 -9.17 4.76
N VAL A 294 7.82 -7.91 5.09
CA VAL A 294 7.20 -6.76 4.46
C VAL A 294 8.27 -5.85 3.87
N VAL A 295 8.14 -5.53 2.59
CA VAL A 295 8.89 -4.42 1.97
C VAL A 295 7.90 -3.34 1.52
N SER A 296 8.16 -2.11 1.93
CA SER A 296 7.34 -0.94 1.63
C SER A 296 8.14 0.07 0.84
N LEU A 297 7.67 0.41 -0.36
CA LEU A 297 8.38 1.24 -1.33
C LEU A 297 7.71 2.62 -1.43
N GLY A 298 8.42 3.64 -0.96
CA GLY A 298 8.04 5.05 -1.08
C GLY A 298 8.45 5.67 -2.43
N ASN A 299 7.91 6.86 -2.71
CA ASN A 299 8.17 7.61 -3.94
C ASN A 299 9.02 8.87 -3.74
N GLY A 300 9.73 8.96 -2.63
CA GLY A 300 10.53 10.12 -2.23
C GLY A 300 9.67 11.24 -1.65
N GLU A 301 10.22 11.97 -0.68
CA GLU A 301 9.58 13.12 -0.06
C GLU A 301 9.56 14.32 -1.00
N SER A 302 8.43 15.00 -1.10
CA SER A 302 8.30 16.18 -1.98
C SER A 302 8.80 17.43 -1.30
N GLU A 303 9.36 18.37 -2.07
CA GLU A 303 9.63 19.71 -1.55
C GLU A 303 8.31 20.46 -1.33
N PHE A 304 8.09 20.89 -0.08
CA PHE A 304 6.97 21.75 0.26
C PHE A 304 7.33 23.20 -0.11
N GLY A 305 6.99 23.59 -1.34
CA GLY A 305 6.96 24.99 -1.76
C GLY A 305 5.82 25.76 -1.09
N THR A 306 5.26 26.76 -1.77
CA THR A 306 4.11 27.52 -1.27
C THR A 306 2.88 26.63 -1.01
N LEU A 307 2.15 26.90 0.09
CA LEU A 307 0.96 26.18 0.55
C LEU A 307 -0.24 26.36 -0.40
N SER A 308 -0.20 25.71 -1.57
CA SER A 308 -1.36 25.56 -2.46
C SER A 308 -2.28 24.44 -1.96
N PRO A 309 -3.57 24.37 -2.36
CA PRO A 309 -4.46 23.26 -2.01
C PRO A 309 -3.88 21.87 -2.36
N SER A 310 -3.20 21.75 -3.50
CA SER A 310 -2.48 20.53 -3.89
C SER A 310 -1.25 20.27 -3.02
N GLY A 311 -0.57 21.33 -2.58
CA GLY A 311 0.52 21.24 -1.60
C GLY A 311 0.02 20.72 -0.25
N CYS A 312 -1.09 21.26 0.27
CA CYS A 312 -1.71 20.79 1.51
C CYS A 312 -2.14 19.32 1.42
N LEU A 313 -2.74 18.91 0.30
CA LEU A 313 -3.11 17.51 0.08
C LEU A 313 -1.88 16.58 0.10
N ARG A 314 -0.78 17.02 -0.52
CA ARG A 314 0.47 16.28 -0.53
C ARG A 314 1.10 16.18 0.87
N ILE A 315 1.10 17.27 1.64
CA ILE A 315 1.53 17.27 3.05
C ILE A 315 0.70 16.26 3.85
N ALA A 316 -0.64 16.29 3.71
CA ALA A 316 -1.51 15.36 4.40
C ALA A 316 -1.23 13.90 4.02
N GLY A 317 -1.03 13.62 2.72
CA GLY A 317 -0.69 12.28 2.24
C GLY A 317 0.68 11.79 2.73
N GLU A 318 1.70 12.65 2.70
CA GLU A 318 3.05 12.31 3.22
C GLU A 318 3.04 12.13 4.74
N GLY A 319 2.33 12.99 5.48
CA GLY A 319 2.15 12.84 6.92
C GLY A 319 1.41 11.55 7.28
N ALA A 320 0.36 11.19 6.54
CA ALA A 320 -0.32 9.90 6.72
C ALA A 320 0.62 8.72 6.41
N SER A 321 1.46 8.82 5.37
CA SER A 321 2.47 7.80 5.06
C SER A 321 3.47 7.60 6.19
N ASP A 322 3.94 8.70 6.78
CA ASP A 322 4.89 8.69 7.89
C ASP A 322 4.29 8.08 9.17
N LEU A 323 3.01 8.39 9.46
CA LEU A 323 2.30 7.79 10.59
C LEU A 323 2.15 6.28 10.42
N VAL A 324 1.82 5.81 9.22
CA VAL A 324 1.76 4.37 8.92
C VAL A 324 3.13 3.73 9.10
N ASP A 325 4.19 4.34 8.58
CA ASP A 325 5.56 3.81 8.71
C ASP A 325 6.01 3.74 10.17
N GLN A 326 5.74 4.76 10.98
CA GLN A 326 6.03 4.76 12.41
C GLN A 326 5.27 3.67 13.16
N ALA A 327 3.96 3.54 12.91
CA ALA A 327 3.12 2.54 13.56
C ALA A 327 3.54 1.11 13.20
N VAL A 328 3.85 0.85 11.93
CA VAL A 328 4.32 -0.46 11.46
C VAL A 328 5.72 -0.75 12.01
N SER A 329 6.66 0.19 11.94
CA SER A 329 8.01 0.04 12.51
C SER A 329 7.96 -0.31 14.01
N MET A 330 7.06 0.33 14.77
CA MET A 330 6.84 0.03 16.17
C MET A 330 6.29 -1.39 16.37
N ALA A 331 5.28 -1.80 15.60
CA ALA A 331 4.69 -3.13 15.71
C ALA A 331 5.73 -4.24 15.48
N PHE A 332 6.64 -4.06 14.51
CA PHE A 332 7.73 -5.01 14.24
C PHE A 332 8.84 -4.99 15.30
N GLY A 333 8.94 -3.94 16.12
CA GLY A 333 9.88 -3.85 17.25
C GLY A 333 11.32 -4.19 16.85
N GLN A 334 11.92 -5.18 17.53
CA GLN A 334 13.29 -5.65 17.23
C GLN A 334 13.41 -6.33 15.86
N SER A 335 12.31 -6.84 15.30
CA SER A 335 12.27 -7.47 13.98
C SER A 335 12.18 -6.46 12.84
N ARG A 336 12.10 -5.15 13.13
CA ARG A 336 11.94 -4.12 12.09
C ARG A 336 13.11 -4.07 11.11
N THR A 337 14.31 -4.49 11.50
CA THR A 337 15.49 -4.40 10.62
C THR A 337 15.56 -5.54 9.60
N SER A 338 14.89 -6.68 9.86
CA SER A 338 14.89 -7.87 9.01
C SER A 338 13.54 -8.14 8.34
N ASN A 339 12.44 -7.92 9.06
CA ASN A 339 11.10 -8.31 8.62
C ASN A 339 10.28 -7.14 8.05
N TYR A 340 10.66 -5.88 8.30
CA TYR A 340 9.97 -4.71 7.74
C TYR A 340 10.97 -3.71 7.12
N VAL A 341 11.11 -3.74 5.81
CA VAL A 341 12.02 -2.83 5.10
C VAL A 341 11.21 -1.71 4.44
N ARG A 342 11.35 -0.49 4.96
CA ARG A 342 10.87 0.72 4.29
C ARG A 342 11.98 1.32 3.43
N VAL A 343 11.73 1.45 2.14
CA VAL A 343 12.59 2.21 1.21
C VAL A 343 11.93 3.56 0.96
N GLN A 344 12.54 4.61 1.46
CA GLN A 344 12.12 5.99 1.23
C GLN A 344 13.37 6.87 1.05
N ALA A 345 13.26 7.88 0.20
CA ALA A 345 14.33 8.84 -0.02
C ALA A 345 13.96 10.20 0.56
N THR A 346 14.90 10.83 1.27
CA THR A 346 14.70 12.15 1.87
C THR A 346 15.10 13.25 0.89
N GLY A 347 14.37 14.36 0.92
CA GLY A 347 14.53 15.48 -0.01
C GLY A 347 15.85 16.27 0.13
N ILE A 348 16.80 15.87 0.97
CA ILE A 348 18.02 16.65 1.29
C ILE A 348 18.94 16.85 0.06
N ILE A 349 18.83 16.03 -0.99
CA ILE A 349 19.63 16.16 -2.22
C ILE A 349 19.06 17.20 -3.21
N ALA A 350 17.81 17.65 -3.04
CA ALA A 350 17.24 18.71 -3.88
C ALA A 350 17.71 20.13 -3.52
N LYS A 351 18.60 20.28 -2.52
CA LYS A 351 19.29 21.54 -2.17
C LYS A 351 20.29 22.06 -3.22
N ASN A 352 20.28 21.54 -4.45
CA ASN A 352 21.04 22.10 -5.55
C ASN A 352 20.13 22.94 -6.47
N PRO A 353 19.83 24.21 -6.11
CA PRO A 353 18.95 25.07 -6.91
C PRO A 353 19.46 25.31 -8.33
N ALA A 354 20.73 25.00 -8.63
CA ALA A 354 21.31 25.08 -9.96
C ALA A 354 20.75 24.04 -10.97
N ARG A 355 19.99 23.02 -10.53
CA ARG A 355 19.43 21.99 -11.44
C ARG A 355 17.93 22.14 -11.74
N MET A 356 17.19 22.95 -10.98
CA MET A 356 15.77 23.21 -11.23
C MET A 356 15.48 24.44 -12.11
N ASP A 357 16.47 25.28 -12.40
CA ASP A 357 16.30 26.50 -13.21
C ASP A 357 16.43 26.28 -14.74
N HIS A 358 16.54 25.03 -15.20
CA HIS A 358 16.51 24.72 -16.65
C HIS A 358 15.09 24.42 -17.13
N SER A 359 14.15 25.35 -16.89
CA SER A 359 12.80 25.30 -17.46
C SER A 359 12.72 25.71 -18.94
N ASN A 360 13.85 25.98 -19.61
CA ASN A 360 13.88 26.46 -20.98
C ASN A 360 14.74 25.66 -21.98
N ASN A 361 15.25 24.47 -21.62
CA ASN A 361 15.89 23.61 -22.61
C ASN A 361 15.39 22.17 -22.51
N LYS A 362 15.06 21.58 -23.67
CA LYS A 362 14.62 20.19 -23.87
C LYS A 362 15.76 19.19 -23.57
N SER A 363 16.36 19.22 -22.38
CA SER A 363 17.15 18.08 -21.90
C SER A 363 16.19 16.97 -21.44
N ASN A 364 16.65 15.73 -21.58
CA ASN A 364 15.81 14.54 -21.57
C ASN A 364 15.28 14.25 -20.15
N THR A 365 14.12 14.84 -19.79
CA THR A 365 13.50 14.76 -18.43
C THR A 365 13.45 13.36 -17.81
N ASN A 366 13.39 12.30 -18.63
CA ASN A 366 13.44 10.91 -18.18
C ASN A 366 14.84 10.47 -17.72
N THR A 367 15.90 10.92 -18.40
CA THR A 367 17.29 10.65 -17.99
C THR A 367 17.58 11.34 -16.66
N ASP A 368 17.11 12.57 -16.47
CA ASP A 368 17.33 13.34 -15.24
C ASP A 368 16.64 12.70 -14.03
N ILE A 369 15.37 12.27 -14.17
CA ILE A 369 14.68 11.57 -13.08
C ILE A 369 15.28 10.18 -12.81
N LEU A 370 15.77 9.49 -13.84
CA LEU A 370 16.47 8.21 -13.66
C LEU A 370 17.76 8.38 -12.86
N ALA A 371 18.55 9.42 -13.15
CA ALA A 371 19.76 9.75 -12.39
C ALA A 371 19.42 10.13 -10.95
N LEU A 372 18.43 11.01 -10.75
CA LEU A 372 17.96 11.41 -9.42
C LEU A 372 17.52 10.20 -8.58
N THR A 373 16.79 9.27 -9.19
CA THR A 373 16.32 8.07 -8.49
C THR A 373 17.43 7.06 -8.19
N GLU A 374 18.51 7.00 -9.00
CA GLU A 374 19.72 6.26 -8.60
C GLU A 374 20.36 6.89 -7.36
N GLU A 375 20.51 8.21 -7.34
CA GLU A 375 21.07 8.92 -6.19
C GLU A 375 20.23 8.64 -4.93
N MET A 376 18.90 8.71 -5.03
CA MET A 376 17.95 8.38 -3.96
C MET A 376 18.08 6.94 -3.46
N LEU A 377 18.34 5.98 -4.35
CA LEU A 377 18.58 4.58 -3.98
C LEU A 377 19.97 4.38 -3.34
N ALA A 378 20.95 5.19 -3.73
CA ALA A 378 22.29 5.19 -3.13
C ALA A 378 22.34 5.89 -1.76
N GLN A 379 21.34 6.69 -1.40
CA GLN A 379 21.24 7.34 -0.10
C GLN A 379 21.22 6.31 1.05
N ARG A 380 21.71 6.76 2.21
CA ARG A 380 21.49 6.09 3.49
C ARG A 380 19.98 5.98 3.74
N ASN A 381 19.55 4.78 4.11
CA ASN A 381 18.17 4.52 4.44
C ASN A 381 17.77 5.28 5.72
N VAL A 382 16.49 5.59 5.83
CA VAL A 382 15.91 6.26 6.98
C VAL A 382 14.90 5.31 7.61
N GLU A 383 15.09 5.05 8.90
CA GLU A 383 14.17 4.25 9.69
C GLU A 383 13.34 5.16 10.58
N SER A 384 12.03 4.93 10.59
CA SER A 384 11.12 5.61 11.50
C SER A 384 11.18 4.99 12.89
N ILE A 385 11.34 5.82 13.90
CA ILE A 385 11.32 5.46 15.32
C ILE A 385 10.19 6.24 15.97
N LEU A 386 9.30 5.54 16.67
CA LEU A 386 8.16 6.14 17.35
C LEU A 386 8.65 7.23 18.32
N PHE A 387 8.04 8.42 18.24
CA PHE A 387 8.36 9.63 19.02
C PHE A 387 9.79 10.18 18.90
N GLU A 388 10.72 9.46 18.28
CA GLU A 388 12.08 9.93 17.98
C GLU A 388 12.25 10.42 16.53
N GLY A 389 11.21 10.24 15.70
CA GLY A 389 11.21 10.69 14.32
C GLY A 389 12.01 9.78 13.39
N LYS A 390 12.69 10.38 12.41
CA LYS A 390 13.40 9.67 11.33
C LYS A 390 14.90 9.60 11.65
N LYS A 391 15.45 8.38 11.72
CA LYS A 391 16.88 8.14 11.97
C LYS A 391 17.57 7.60 10.72
N MET A 392 18.65 8.26 10.29
CA MET A 392 19.51 7.72 9.24
C MET A 392 20.29 6.51 9.75
N VAL A 393 20.25 5.43 9.00
CA VAL A 393 21.06 4.23 9.25
C VAL A 393 22.23 4.16 8.27
N GLU A 394 23.26 3.38 8.60
CA GLU A 394 24.47 3.30 7.76
C GLU A 394 24.22 2.60 6.42
N SER A 395 23.26 1.67 6.40
CA SER A 395 22.89 0.92 5.20
C SER A 395 22.17 1.81 4.18
N THR A 396 22.48 1.64 2.90
CA THR A 396 21.80 2.37 1.83
C THR A 396 20.45 1.73 1.48
N ASN A 397 19.58 2.47 0.78
CA ASN A 397 18.33 1.93 0.26
C ASN A 397 18.56 0.71 -0.65
N LEU A 398 19.56 0.77 -1.54
CA LEU A 398 19.98 -0.39 -2.36
C LEU A 398 20.40 -1.57 -1.50
N LYS A 399 21.21 -1.33 -0.47
CA LYS A 399 21.72 -2.42 0.37
C LYS A 399 20.59 -3.09 1.16
N LYS A 400 19.64 -2.31 1.69
CA LYS A 400 18.43 -2.82 2.35
C LYS A 400 17.59 -3.69 1.41
N LEU A 401 17.39 -3.26 0.16
CA LEU A 401 16.68 -4.07 -0.84
C LEU A 401 17.41 -5.39 -1.16
N GLU A 402 18.74 -5.35 -1.29
CA GLU A 402 19.54 -6.55 -1.53
C GLU A 402 19.46 -7.54 -0.36
N LEU A 403 19.53 -7.04 0.89
CA LEU A 403 19.38 -7.86 2.09
C LEU A 403 17.98 -8.48 2.15
N PHE A 404 16.94 -7.67 1.89
CA PHE A 404 15.56 -8.15 1.86
C PHE A 404 15.33 -9.22 0.78
N ALA A 405 15.92 -9.06 -0.41
CA ALA A 405 15.90 -10.09 -1.43
C ALA A 405 16.50 -11.40 -0.91
N GLY A 406 17.55 -11.34 -0.09
CA GLY A 406 18.11 -12.49 0.61
C GLY A 406 17.09 -13.18 1.53
N GLU A 407 16.41 -12.41 2.39
CA GLU A 407 15.36 -12.93 3.28
C GLU A 407 14.22 -13.61 2.52
N VAL A 408 13.79 -13.01 1.40
CA VAL A 408 12.75 -13.57 0.52
C VAL A 408 13.17 -14.91 -0.09
N ILE A 409 14.43 -15.05 -0.54
CA ILE A 409 14.95 -16.31 -1.05
C ILE A 409 15.09 -17.36 0.06
N MET A 410 15.59 -16.97 1.24
CA MET A 410 15.67 -17.89 2.38
C MET A 410 14.29 -18.40 2.79
N GLU A 411 13.28 -17.53 2.79
CA GLU A 411 11.90 -17.92 3.06
C GLU A 411 11.34 -18.84 1.96
N GLU A 412 11.67 -18.62 0.68
CA GLU A 412 11.29 -19.53 -0.41
C GLU A 412 11.89 -20.93 -0.22
N GLU A 413 13.19 -21.02 0.09
CA GLU A 413 13.84 -22.31 0.37
C GLU A 413 13.25 -23.00 1.61
N ARG A 414 12.91 -22.24 2.66
CA ARG A 414 12.26 -22.76 3.86
C ARG A 414 10.88 -23.37 3.53
N ARG A 415 10.13 -22.75 2.62
CA ARG A 415 8.81 -23.24 2.22
C ARG A 415 8.86 -24.56 1.44
N LYS A 416 9.93 -24.84 0.69
CA LYS A 416 10.07 -26.11 -0.04
C LYS A 416 10.08 -27.35 0.86
N THR A 417 10.46 -27.19 2.13
CA THR A 417 10.48 -28.27 3.12
C THR A 417 9.32 -28.19 4.11
N SER A 418 8.43 -27.20 3.98
CA SER A 418 7.26 -27.05 4.84
C SER A 418 6.14 -28.01 4.42
N ILE A 419 5.52 -28.63 5.42
CA ILE A 419 4.43 -29.61 5.21
C ILE A 419 3.10 -28.90 4.99
N LEU A 420 2.95 -27.66 5.47
CA LEU A 420 1.72 -26.88 5.41
C LEU A 420 1.89 -25.68 4.47
N PRO A 421 0.90 -25.39 3.61
CA PRO A 421 0.96 -24.22 2.76
C PRO A 421 0.87 -22.95 3.62
N THR A 422 1.80 -22.02 3.40
CA THR A 422 1.79 -20.70 4.05
C THR A 422 0.58 -19.86 3.63
N VAL A 423 0.14 -20.04 2.38
CA VAL A 423 -0.93 -19.26 1.75
C VAL A 423 -1.85 -20.18 0.95
N ALA A 424 -3.15 -19.99 1.11
CA ALA A 424 -4.20 -20.78 0.47
C ALA A 424 -5.03 -19.91 -0.49
N LEU A 425 -4.43 -19.48 -1.61
CA LEU A 425 -5.17 -18.71 -2.62
C LEU A 425 -6.18 -19.59 -3.36
N LYS A 426 -7.44 -19.19 -3.33
CA LYS A 426 -8.51 -19.85 -4.09
C LYS A 426 -8.24 -19.73 -5.59
N GLN A 427 -8.07 -20.88 -6.25
CA GLN A 427 -7.95 -20.96 -7.70
C GLN A 427 -9.33 -20.80 -8.34
N ILE A 428 -9.44 -19.90 -9.31
CA ILE A 428 -10.67 -19.69 -10.05
C ILE A 428 -10.62 -20.68 -11.22
N SER A 429 -11.34 -21.78 -11.08
CA SER A 429 -11.57 -22.71 -12.20
C SER A 429 -12.38 -21.97 -13.25
N GLY A 430 -11.86 -21.85 -14.47
CA GLY A 430 -12.61 -21.30 -15.59
C GLY A 430 -13.92 -22.05 -15.73
N SER A 431 -15.06 -21.35 -15.60
CA SER A 431 -16.36 -21.99 -15.85
C SER A 431 -16.35 -22.57 -17.27
N PRO A 432 -16.80 -23.82 -17.46
CA PRO A 432 -16.98 -24.36 -18.79
C PRO A 432 -17.97 -23.49 -19.54
N ALA A 433 -17.64 -23.14 -20.78
CA ALA A 433 -18.54 -22.44 -21.68
C ALA A 433 -19.93 -23.06 -21.59
N ARG A 434 -20.90 -22.24 -21.20
CA ARG A 434 -22.30 -22.60 -21.05
C ARG A 434 -22.79 -23.07 -22.42
N THR A 435 -22.72 -24.37 -22.69
CA THR A 435 -23.30 -24.96 -23.88
C THR A 435 -24.79 -24.69 -23.81
N SER A 436 -25.28 -23.89 -24.75
CA SER A 436 -26.69 -23.68 -24.96
C SER A 436 -27.31 -25.04 -25.27
N ARG A 437 -27.94 -25.67 -24.29
CA ARG A 437 -28.94 -26.70 -24.56
C ARG A 437 -30.10 -26.00 -25.25
N SER A 438 -30.21 -26.26 -26.55
CA SER A 438 -31.40 -26.03 -27.35
C SER A 438 -32.63 -26.58 -26.60
N ARG A 439 -33.66 -25.73 -26.50
CA ARG A 439 -35.00 -26.16 -26.12
C ARG A 439 -35.53 -27.06 -27.23
N TRP A 440 -36.09 -28.20 -26.84
CA TRP A 440 -37.22 -28.82 -27.52
C TRP A 440 -38.48 -28.42 -26.77
#